data_AF-A0A327WZG8-F1
#
_entry.id   AF-A0A327WZG8-F1
#
_cell.length_a   1.000
_cell.length_b   1.000
_cell.length_c   1.000
_cell.angle_alpha   90.00
_cell.angle_beta   90.00
_cell.angle_gamma   90.00
#
_symmetry.space_group_name_H-M   'P 1'
#
loop_
_entity.id
_entity.type
_entity.pdbx_description
1 polymer ?
#
loop_
_entity_poly.entity_id
_entity_poly.type
_entity_poly.pdbx_seq_one_letter_code
_entity_poly.pdbx_strand_id
1 'polypeptide(L)'
;MHCWYWIADFCDDHDIELILGHALYVKAIDGGKTKNDRVDSFKIAALMRGGNFPLAYVYPRNMRATRDLLRRRTNLVRHGADMKAYVVNTTS
;
A
#
# COMPACT_ATOMS: atom_id res chain seq x y z
N MET A 1 -0.87 1.03 -12.42
CA MET A 1 0.54 1.46 -12.42
C MET A 1 0.88 1.87 -11.00
N HIS A 2 1.74 1.12 -10.31
CA HIS A 2 2.12 1.45 -8.94
C HIS A 2 3.10 2.62 -8.99
N CYS A 3 2.64 3.83 -8.66
CA CYS A 3 3.41 5.06 -8.84
C CYS A 3 4.66 5.17 -7.96
N TRP A 4 4.92 4.23 -7.06
CA TRP A 4 6.02 4.30 -6.10
C TRP A 4 7.22 3.41 -6.45
N TYR A 5 7.14 2.56 -7.48
CA TYR A 5 8.28 1.70 -7.85
C TYR A 5 9.48 2.50 -8.32
N TRP A 6 9.27 3.57 -9.08
CA TRP A 6 10.37 4.39 -9.60
C TRP A 6 11.16 5.05 -8.47
N ILE A 7 10.50 5.49 -7.39
CA ILE A 7 11.19 6.09 -6.25
C ILE A 7 11.92 5.02 -5.43
N ALA A 8 11.35 3.82 -5.31
CA ALA A 8 12.04 2.69 -4.70
C ALA A 8 13.28 2.27 -5.49
N ASP A 9 13.18 2.27 -6.81
CA ASP A 9 14.30 1.99 -7.71
C ASP A 9 15.38 3.07 -7.61
N PHE A 10 14.99 4.34 -7.61
CA PHE A 10 15.93 5.45 -7.41
C PHE A 10 16.65 5.36 -6.06
N CYS A 11 15.94 5.06 -4.98
CA CYS A 11 16.55 4.90 -3.67
C CYS A 11 17.53 3.72 -3.64
N ASP A 12 17.16 2.58 -4.23
CA ASP A 12 18.02 1.39 -4.33
C ASP A 12 19.28 1.67 -5.16
N ASP A 13 19.13 2.35 -6.30
CA ASP A 13 20.25 2.71 -7.19
C ASP A 13 21.23 3.72 -6.54
N HIS A 14 20.79 4.48 -5.52
CA HIS A 14 21.57 5.49 -4.81
C HIS A 14 21.97 5.13 -3.37
N ASP A 15 21.73 3.88 -2.94
CA ASP A 15 21.99 3.41 -1.57
C ASP A 15 21.29 4.27 -0.49
N ILE A 16 20.06 4.69 -0.78
CA ILE A 16 19.20 5.46 0.13
C ILE A 16 18.21 4.50 0.80
N GLU A 17 18.21 4.47 2.13
CA GLU A 17 17.24 3.67 2.89
C GLU A 17 15.80 4.18 2.64
N LEU A 18 15.00 3.36 1.98
CA LEU A 18 13.58 3.62 1.76
C LEU A 18 12.72 2.80 2.71
N ILE A 19 11.95 3.50 3.54
CA ILE A 19 10.90 2.91 4.36
C ILE A 19 9.52 3.18 3.77
N LEU A 20 8.71 2.12 3.66
CA LEU A 20 7.34 2.20 3.15
C LEU A 20 6.35 1.99 4.28
N GLY A 21 5.40 2.92 4.44
CA GLY A 21 4.34 2.81 5.45
C GLY A 21 3.13 2.00 4.97
N HIS A 22 2.59 1.15 5.84
CA HIS A 22 1.36 0.41 5.56
C HIS A 22 0.13 1.34 5.65
N ALA A 23 -0.41 1.75 4.51
CA ALA A 23 -1.46 2.79 4.41
C ALA A 23 -2.68 2.55 5.32
N LEU A 24 -3.16 1.32 5.48
CA LEU A 24 -4.31 1.02 6.35
C LEU A 24 -3.99 1.27 7.83
N TYR A 25 -2.76 0.96 8.25
CA TYR A 25 -2.35 1.05 9.66
C TYR A 25 -1.93 2.48 10.00
N VAL A 26 -1.33 3.20 9.05
CA VAL A 26 -1.13 4.65 9.16
C VAL A 26 -2.46 5.37 9.35
N LYS A 27 -3.52 4.97 8.62
CA LYS A 27 -4.87 5.54 8.77
C LYS A 27 -5.50 5.25 10.13
N ALA A 28 -5.17 4.13 10.77
CA ALA A 28 -5.64 3.81 12.12
C ALA A 28 -4.99 4.70 13.19
N ILE A 29 -3.79 5.20 12.92
CA ILE A 29 -3.07 6.15 13.79
C ILE A 29 -3.53 7.59 13.53
N ASP A 30 -3.96 7.88 12.30
CA ASP A 30 -4.43 9.19 11.89
C ASP A 30 -5.96 9.34 12.01
N GLY A 31 -6.44 9.51 13.25
CA GLY A 31 -7.82 9.89 13.56
C GLY A 31 -8.06 11.40 13.68
N GLY A 32 -7.05 12.23 13.37
CA GLY A 32 -7.10 13.68 13.57
C GLY A 32 -8.00 14.37 12.55
N LYS A 33 -8.90 15.26 13.01
CA LYS A 33 -9.79 16.05 12.12
C LYS A 33 -9.04 17.01 11.18
N THR A 34 -7.78 17.34 11.46
CA THR A 34 -6.99 18.31 10.70
C THR A 34 -5.91 17.59 9.90
N LYS A 35 -6.02 17.62 8.57
CA LYS A 35 -5.00 17.15 7.62
C LYS A 35 -4.17 18.35 7.18
N ASN A 36 -2.87 18.31 7.46
CA ASN A 36 -1.92 19.33 7.05
C ASN A 36 -0.55 18.67 6.95
N ASP A 37 0.14 18.82 5.81
CA ASP A 37 1.43 18.20 5.53
C ASP A 37 2.47 18.43 6.66
N ARG A 38 2.43 19.59 7.31
CA ARG A 38 3.31 19.88 8.47
C ARG A 38 3.01 18.97 9.67
N VAL A 39 1.74 18.74 9.96
CA VAL A 39 1.31 17.91 11.09
C VAL A 39 1.56 16.44 10.77
N ASP A 40 1.31 16.05 9.53
CA ASP A 40 1.42 14.65 9.10
C ASP A 40 2.88 14.20 9.00
N SER A 41 3.77 15.06 8.47
CA SER A 41 5.22 14.81 8.49
C SER A 41 5.78 14.67 9.91
N PHE A 42 5.33 15.52 10.84
CA PHE A 42 5.74 15.43 12.24
C PHE A 42 5.28 14.11 12.90
N LYS A 43 4.04 13.70 12.69
CA LYS A 43 3.51 12.42 13.21
C LYS A 43 4.31 11.23 12.67
N ILE A 44 4.59 11.22 11.36
CA ILE A 44 5.38 10.16 10.72
C ILE A 44 6.78 10.10 11.33
N ALA A 45 7.47 11.25 11.48
CA ALA A 45 8.79 11.31 12.11
C ALA A 45 8.77 10.85 13.58
N ALA A 46 7.72 11.18 14.33
CA ALA A 46 7.54 10.73 15.71
C ALA A 46 7.34 9.20 15.79
N LEU A 47 6.53 8.62 14.89
CA LEU A 47 6.32 7.18 14.81
C LEU A 47 7.60 6.44 14.44
N MET A 48 8.39 6.97 13.51
CA MET A 48 9.69 6.41 13.13
C MET A 48 10.66 6.45 14.31
N ARG A 49 10.75 7.58 15.02
CA ARG A 49 11.61 7.71 16.21
C ARG A 49 11.22 6.74 17.33
N GLY A 50 9.92 6.49 17.50
CA GLY A 50 9.40 5.55 18.50
C GLY A 50 9.44 4.08 18.09
N GLY A 51 9.89 3.75 16.88
CA GLY A 51 9.87 2.37 16.36
C GLY A 51 8.48 1.79 16.13
N ASN A 52 7.43 2.62 16.17
CA ASN A 52 6.02 2.21 16.03
C ASN A 52 5.46 2.56 14.64
N PHE A 53 6.33 2.84 13.67
CA PHE A 53 5.93 3.09 12.30
C PHE A 53 5.54 1.75 11.63
N PRO A 54 4.29 1.58 11.17
CA PRO A 54 3.86 0.32 10.57
C PRO A 54 4.52 0.15 9.21
N LEU A 55 5.58 -0.64 9.16
CA LEU A 55 6.33 -0.92 7.94
C LEU A 55 5.54 -1.84 7.01
N ALA A 56 5.58 -1.53 5.73
CA ALA A 56 5.14 -2.38 4.64
C ALA A 56 6.37 -2.93 3.92
N TYR A 57 6.23 -4.16 3.40
CA TYR A 57 7.31 -4.79 2.65
C TYR A 57 7.53 -4.12 1.29
N VAL A 58 8.73 -3.56 1.10
CA VAL A 58 9.21 -3.03 -0.18
C VAL A 58 9.68 -4.20 -1.03
N TYR A 59 8.95 -4.50 -2.11
CA TYR A 59 9.29 -5.61 -2.99
C TYR A 59 10.52 -5.26 -3.84
N PRO A 60 11.53 -6.15 -3.92
CA PRO A 60 12.68 -5.95 -4.80
C PRO A 60 12.24 -5.99 -6.27
N ARG A 61 12.99 -5.30 -7.15
CA ARG A 61 12.62 -5.06 -8.55
C ARG A 61 12.24 -6.35 -9.30
N ASN A 62 12.99 -7.43 -9.06
CA ASN A 62 12.78 -8.75 -9.67
C ASN A 62 11.46 -9.45 -9.24
N MET A 63 10.91 -9.18 -8.05
CA MET A 63 9.71 -9.84 -7.55
C MET A 63 8.40 -9.08 -7.83
N ARG A 64 8.49 -7.81 -8.23
CA ARG A 64 7.32 -6.93 -8.44
C ARG A 64 6.40 -7.44 -9.54
N ALA A 65 6.94 -7.96 -10.63
CA ALA A 65 6.14 -8.49 -11.75
C ALA A 65 5.24 -9.65 -11.31
N THR A 66 5.80 -10.62 -10.57
CA THR A 66 5.04 -11.75 -10.02
C THR A 66 3.97 -11.28 -9.04
N ARG A 67 4.32 -10.35 -8.14
CA ARG A 67 3.36 -9.76 -7.20
C ARG A 67 2.17 -9.13 -7.92
N ASP A 68 2.44 -8.33 -8.95
CA ASP A 68 1.40 -7.56 -9.64
C ASP A 68 0.52 -8.47 -10.50
N LEU A 69 1.10 -9.52 -11.11
CA LEU A 69 0.35 -10.57 -11.78
C LEU A 69 -0.62 -11.26 -10.82
N LEU A 70 -0.14 -11.69 -9.65
CA LEU A 70 -0.97 -12.35 -8.64
C LEU A 70 -2.07 -11.41 -8.12
N ARG A 71 -1.77 -10.14 -7.87
CA ARG A 71 -2.77 -9.14 -7.45
C ARG A 71 -3.83 -8.92 -8.52
N ARG A 72 -3.43 -8.81 -9.79
CA ARG A 72 -4.36 -8.66 -10.91
C ARG A 72 -5.26 -9.89 -11.06
N ARG A 73 -4.70 -11.10 -10.94
CA ARG A 73 -5.46 -12.35 -10.93
C ARG A 73 -6.49 -12.36 -9.80
N THR A 74 -6.10 -12.04 -8.57
CA THR A 74 -7.02 -12.00 -7.42
C THR A 74 -8.17 -11.03 -7.64
N ASN A 75 -7.90 -9.85 -8.18
CA ASN A 75 -8.94 -8.87 -8.49
C ASN A 75 -9.94 -9.40 -9.53
N LEU A 76 -9.45 -10.02 -10.60
CA LEU A 76 -10.30 -10.60 -11.64
C LEU A 76 -11.16 -11.75 -11.10
N VAL A 77 -10.58 -12.62 -10.26
CA VAL A 77 -11.31 -13.74 -9.65
C VAL A 77 -12.41 -13.22 -8.72
N ARG A 78 -12.13 -12.22 -7.90
CA ARG A 78 -13.14 -11.59 -7.02
C ARG A 78 -14.27 -10.96 -7.82
N HIS A 79 -13.93 -10.16 -8.84
CA HIS A 79 -14.94 -9.55 -9.70
C HIS A 79 -15.82 -10.59 -10.40
N GLY A 80 -15.23 -11.68 -10.90
CA GLY A 80 -15.98 -12.78 -11.50
C GLY A 80 -16.89 -13.50 -10.50
N ALA A 81 -16.48 -13.65 -9.25
CA ALA A 81 -17.33 -14.21 -8.19
C ALA A 81 -18.50 -13.29 -7.84
N ASP A 82 -18.25 -11.99 -7.71
CA ASP A 82 -19.28 -10.98 -7.42
C ASP A 82 -20.36 -10.95 -8.50
N MET A 83 -19.96 -11.02 -9.78
CA MET A 83 -20.91 -11.07 -10.90
C MET A 83 -21.77 -12.35 -10.88
N LYS A 84 -21.17 -13.51 -10.57
CA LYS A 84 -21.92 -14.77 -10.45
C LYS A 84 -22.94 -14.69 -9.31
N ALA A 85 -22.53 -14.19 -8.15
CA ALA A 85 -23.42 -13.99 -7.01
C ALA A 85 -24.56 -13.02 -7.35
N TYR A 86 -24.25 -11.91 -8.04
CA TYR A 86 -25.25 -10.96 -8.50
C TYR A 86 -26.31 -11.60 -9.40
N VAL A 87 -25.90 -12.40 -10.40
CA VAL A 87 -26.84 -13.10 -11.29
C VAL A 87 -27.76 -14.00 -10.48
N VAL A 88 -27.21 -14.88 -9.63
CA VAL A 88 -27.99 -15.80 -8.79
C VAL A 88 -29.01 -15.06 -7.93
N ASN A 89 -28.58 -13.98 -7.25
CA ASN A 89 -29.44 -13.21 -6.36
C ASN A 89 -30.50 -12.37 -7.09
N THR A 90 -30.30 -12.04 -8.38
CA THR A 90 -31.25 -11.24 -9.17
C THR A 90 -32.28 -12.11 -9.90
N THR A 91 -31.91 -13.35 -10.23
CA THR A 91 -32.78 -14.32 -10.91
C THR A 91 -33.55 -15.24 -9.97
N SER A 92 -33.29 -15.18 -8.66
CA SER A 92 -34.06 -15.87 -7.61
C SER A 92 -35.20 -14.99 -7.12
#